data_AF-A0A1L9RBY0-F1
#
_entry.id   AF-A0A1L9RBY0-F1
#
_cell.length_a   1.000
_cell.length_b   1.000
_cell.length_c   1.000
_cell.angle_alpha   90.00
_cell.angle_beta   90.00
_cell.angle_gamma   90.00
#
_symmetry.space_group_name_H-M   'P 1'
#
loop_
_entity.id
_entity.type
_entity.pdbx_description
1 polymer ?
#
loop_
_entity_poly.entity_id
_entity_poly.type
_entity_poly.pdbx_seq_one_letter_code
_entity_poly.pdbx_strand_id
1 'polypeptide(L)'
;MHGHCWVPEPLYEYNKESGTGYYYPHVHFAGIQSCNGKEDSMALGELKLIVAVMQNRASQLKVDENEEELPGQYEFQDEKRFPVLMTSFLGPQHGRIFYACMDGEKLIIRQSRLYSFEKKESAPWDFFSRILLSSPEVEKH
;
A
#
# COMPACT_ATOMS: atom_id res chain seq x y z
N MET A 1 -4.45 -28.84 -3.84
CA MET A 1 -3.69 -27.61 -4.16
C MET A 1 -4.41 -26.45 -3.51
N HIS A 2 -3.90 -25.94 -2.38
CA HIS A 2 -4.50 -24.80 -1.70
C HIS A 2 -4.02 -23.53 -2.42
N GLY A 3 -4.92 -22.86 -3.15
CA GLY A 3 -4.61 -21.55 -3.70
C GLY A 3 -4.23 -20.62 -2.56
N HIS A 4 -3.04 -20.05 -2.61
CA HIS A 4 -2.63 -19.02 -1.66
C HIS A 4 -3.61 -17.87 -1.82
N CYS A 5 -4.50 -17.70 -0.84
CA CYS A 5 -5.44 -16.59 -0.80
C CYS A 5 -4.69 -15.37 -0.24
N TRP A 6 -4.65 -14.29 -1.01
CA TRP A 6 -4.16 -12.98 -0.56
C TRP A 6 -5.34 -12.02 -0.65
N VAL A 7 -5.54 -11.22 0.41
CA VAL A 7 -6.59 -10.22 0.44
C VAL A 7 -5.98 -8.90 0.89
N PRO A 8 -6.19 -7.79 0.15
CA PRO A 8 -5.90 -6.47 0.66
C PRO A 8 -6.97 -6.10 1.69
N GLU A 9 -6.58 -6.02 2.95
CA GLU A 9 -7.46 -5.58 4.05
C GLU A 9 -6.64 -4.88 5.13
N PRO A 10 -7.07 -3.72 5.62
CA PRO A 10 -7.89 -2.69 4.96
C PRO A 10 -7.08 -1.74 4.05
N LEU A 11 -7.77 -1.08 3.11
CA LEU A 11 -7.25 0.02 2.28
C LEU A 11 -7.53 1.35 3.00
N TYR A 12 -6.47 2.10 3.30
CA TYR A 12 -6.55 3.42 3.91
C TYR A 12 -6.28 4.47 2.85
N GLU A 13 -7.36 5.15 2.43
CA GLU A 13 -7.29 6.32 1.58
C GLU A 13 -7.32 7.59 2.42
N TYR A 14 -6.58 8.60 1.99
CA TYR A 14 -6.58 9.89 2.64
C TYR A 14 -7.82 10.68 2.26
N ASN A 15 -8.52 11.19 3.26
CA ASN A 15 -9.62 12.13 3.04
C ASN A 15 -9.09 13.37 2.34
N LYS A 16 -9.94 13.97 1.49
CA LYS A 16 -9.67 15.29 0.90
C LYS A 16 -9.39 16.25 2.05
N GLU A 17 -8.21 16.87 2.08
CA GLU A 17 -7.98 17.98 2.99
C GLU A 17 -8.95 19.10 2.62
N SER A 18 -9.87 19.40 3.53
CA SER A 18 -10.92 20.38 3.32
C SER A 18 -10.30 21.76 3.07
N GLY A 19 -10.37 22.22 1.82
CA GLY A 19 -9.96 23.56 1.40
C GLY A 19 -8.80 23.62 0.41
N THR A 20 -8.02 22.55 0.22
CA THR A 20 -6.92 22.52 -0.77
C THR A 20 -7.31 21.87 -2.09
N GLY A 21 -8.32 20.98 -2.06
CA GLY A 21 -8.76 20.22 -3.25
C GLY A 21 -7.70 19.23 -3.76
N TYR A 22 -6.64 18.96 -2.97
CA TYR A 22 -5.54 18.11 -3.36
C TYR A 22 -5.79 16.65 -2.95
N TYR A 23 -5.63 15.72 -3.89
CA TYR A 23 -5.65 14.29 -3.63
C TYR A 23 -4.22 13.78 -3.61
N TYR A 24 -3.85 13.11 -2.52
CA TYR A 24 -2.58 12.41 -2.49
C TYR A 24 -2.69 11.13 -3.32
N PRO A 25 -1.76 10.88 -4.25
CA PRO A 25 -1.72 9.62 -5.02
C PRO A 25 -1.23 8.43 -4.18
N HIS A 26 -1.00 8.66 -2.89
CA HIS A 26 -0.45 7.69 -1.97
C HIS A 26 -1.52 6.70 -1.54
N VAL A 27 -1.16 5.43 -1.47
CA VAL A 27 -2.05 4.38 -1.00
C VAL A 27 -1.44 3.64 0.16
N HIS A 28 -2.13 3.60 1.29
CA HIS A 28 -1.76 2.79 2.44
C HIS A 28 -2.68 1.58 2.51
N PHE A 29 -2.14 0.38 2.67
CA PHE A 29 -2.99 -0.79 2.85
C PHE A 29 -2.29 -1.90 3.63
N ALA A 30 -3.08 -2.82 4.14
CA ALA A 30 -2.58 -4.06 4.72
C ALA A 30 -2.85 -5.26 3.80
N GLY A 31 -1.89 -6.18 3.73
CA GLY A 31 -2.01 -7.40 2.94
C GLY A 31 -1.83 -8.61 3.83
N ILE A 32 -2.82 -9.50 3.86
CA ILE A 32 -2.79 -10.71 4.71
C ILE A 32 -2.56 -11.94 3.84
N GLN A 33 -1.60 -12.77 4.24
CA GLN A 33 -1.24 -14.01 3.56
C GLN A 33 -0.96 -15.13 4.55
N SER A 34 -1.41 -16.34 4.22
CA SER A 34 -1.21 -17.53 5.06
C SER A 34 0.16 -18.21 4.85
N CYS A 35 1.01 -17.68 3.97
CA CYS A 35 2.35 -18.23 3.74
C CYS A 35 3.35 -17.76 4.79
N ASN A 36 4.40 -18.54 5.00
CA ASN A 36 5.49 -18.17 5.89
C ASN A 36 6.37 -17.11 5.24
N GLY A 37 6.55 -15.99 5.94
CA GLY A 37 7.52 -14.98 5.55
C GLY A 37 8.95 -15.49 5.66
N LYS A 38 9.83 -14.98 4.82
CA LYS A 38 11.28 -15.20 4.91
C LYS A 38 12.00 -13.86 4.76
N GLU A 39 12.95 -13.62 5.66
CA GLU A 39 13.83 -12.45 5.63
C GLU A 39 14.51 -12.31 4.27
N ASP A 40 14.74 -11.07 3.82
CA ASP A 40 15.41 -10.75 2.55
C ASP A 40 14.77 -11.35 1.28
N SER A 41 13.51 -11.76 1.35
CA SER A 41 12.78 -12.30 0.19
C SER A 41 11.32 -11.86 0.18
N MET A 42 10.74 -11.65 -1.00
CA MET A 42 9.36 -11.24 -1.17
C MET A 42 8.48 -12.42 -1.63
N ALA A 43 7.30 -12.56 -1.03
CA ALA A 43 6.29 -13.50 -1.51
C ALA A 43 5.64 -12.95 -2.79
N LEU A 44 5.31 -13.85 -3.73
CA LEU A 44 4.64 -13.45 -4.97
C LEU A 44 3.32 -12.74 -4.72
N GLY A 45 2.58 -13.11 -3.65
CA GLY A 45 1.35 -12.44 -3.28
C GLY A 45 1.57 -10.97 -2.89
N GLU A 46 2.67 -10.66 -2.19
CA GLU A 46 2.98 -9.28 -1.77
C GLU A 46 3.27 -8.40 -2.99
N LEU A 47 4.07 -8.92 -3.94
CA LEU A 47 4.33 -8.23 -5.20
C LEU A 47 3.06 -7.99 -6.00
N LYS A 48 2.19 -9.01 -6.11
CA LYS A 48 0.91 -8.90 -6.81
C LYS A 48 0.02 -7.83 -6.20
N LEU A 49 -0.06 -7.76 -4.87
CA LEU A 49 -0.85 -6.74 -4.19
C LEU A 49 -0.31 -5.34 -4.46
N ILE A 50 1.02 -5.13 -4.35
CA ILE A 50 1.65 -3.83 -4.67
C ILE A 50 1.31 -3.41 -6.10
N VAL A 51 1.56 -4.27 -7.09
CA VAL A 51 1.33 -3.95 -8.50
C VAL A 51 -0.16 -3.68 -8.78
N ALA A 52 -1.06 -4.50 -8.24
CA ALA A 52 -2.50 -4.33 -8.43
C ALA A 52 -2.99 -3.00 -7.84
N VAL A 53 -2.55 -2.64 -6.63
CA VAL A 53 -2.93 -1.38 -5.99
C VAL A 53 -2.38 -0.18 -6.76
N MET A 54 -1.11 -0.22 -7.20
CA MET A 54 -0.53 0.83 -8.03
C MET A 54 -1.28 0.99 -9.35
N GLN A 55 -1.60 -0.11 -10.02
CA GLN A 55 -2.36 -0.10 -11.28
C GLN A 55 -3.76 0.48 -11.09
N ASN A 56 -4.45 0.09 -10.01
CA ASN A 56 -5.78 0.61 -9.69
C ASN A 56 -5.73 2.12 -9.41
N ARG A 57 -4.74 2.61 -8.66
CA ARG A 57 -4.58 4.04 -8.40
C ARG A 57 -4.27 4.82 -9.67
N ALA A 58 -3.40 4.30 -10.53
CA ALA A 58 -3.08 4.92 -11.82
C ALA A 58 -4.28 4.93 -12.78
N SER A 59 -5.17 3.94 -12.67
CA SER A 59 -6.37 3.83 -13.52
C SER A 59 -7.61 4.46 -12.87
N GLN A 60 -7.47 5.08 -11.70
CA GLN A 60 -8.61 5.66 -10.98
C GLN A 60 -9.23 6.79 -11.81
N LEU A 61 -10.50 6.64 -12.14
CA LEU A 61 -11.24 7.66 -12.88
C LEU A 61 -11.55 8.85 -11.97
N LYS A 62 -11.52 10.03 -12.58
CA LYS A 62 -11.99 11.26 -11.94
C LYS A 62 -13.50 11.20 -11.81
N VAL A 63 -14.03 11.67 -10.68
CA VAL A 63 -15.48 11.78 -10.47
C VAL A 63 -15.94 13.24 -10.54
N ASP A 64 -17.16 13.46 -11.00
CA ASP A 64 -17.79 14.79 -11.03
C ASP A 64 -18.45 15.17 -9.69
N GLU A 65 -19.18 16.29 -9.67
CA GLU A 65 -19.88 16.78 -8.48
C GLU A 65 -21.04 15.86 -8.02
N ASN A 66 -21.52 14.97 -8.88
CA ASN A 66 -22.56 13.98 -8.60
C ASN A 66 -21.94 12.60 -8.28
N GLU A 67 -20.62 12.52 -8.11
CA GLU A 67 -19.85 11.30 -7.91
C GLU A 67 -19.90 10.32 -9.10
N GLU A 68 -20.19 10.82 -10.31
CA GLU A 68 -20.17 10.02 -11.53
C GLU A 68 -18.75 9.96 -12.11
N GLU A 69 -18.29 8.76 -12.47
CA GLU A 69 -16.98 8.57 -13.12
C GLU A 69 -16.96 9.20 -14.51
N LEU A 70 -15.91 9.97 -14.79
CA LEU A 70 -15.67 10.62 -16.08
C LEU A 70 -14.78 9.74 -16.97
N PRO A 71 -15.33 9.11 -18.02
CA PRO A 71 -14.56 8.19 -18.84
C PRO A 71 -13.39 8.88 -19.54
N GLY A 72 -12.21 8.28 -19.46
CA GLY A 72 -10.98 8.80 -20.09
C GLY A 72 -10.33 9.95 -19.32
N GLN A 73 -10.84 10.33 -18.14
CA GLN A 73 -10.19 11.26 -17.23
C GLN A 73 -9.76 10.54 -15.97
N TYR A 74 -8.46 10.56 -15.67
CA TYR A 74 -7.90 9.93 -14.49
C TYR A 74 -7.69 10.96 -13.38
N GLU A 75 -7.99 10.57 -12.15
CA GLU A 75 -7.82 11.42 -10.97
C GLU A 75 -6.36 11.87 -10.80
N PHE A 76 -5.42 10.98 -11.13
CA PHE A 76 -3.98 11.18 -10.95
C PHE A 76 -3.21 11.18 -12.28
N GLN A 77 -3.76 11.82 -13.33
CA GLN A 77 -3.18 11.81 -14.68
C GLN A 77 -1.74 12.34 -14.77
N ASP A 78 -1.36 13.26 -13.88
CA ASP A 78 -0.03 13.90 -13.87
C ASP A 78 0.96 13.20 -12.94
N GLU A 79 0.48 12.25 -12.12
CA GLU A 79 1.31 11.49 -11.21
C GLU A 79 2.11 10.42 -11.96
N LYS A 80 3.36 10.22 -11.57
CA LYS A 80 4.28 9.28 -12.23
C LYS A 80 4.83 8.21 -11.30
N ARG A 81 4.78 8.42 -9.99
CA ARG A 81 5.40 7.59 -8.96
C ARG A 81 4.42 6.63 -8.31
N PHE A 82 3.16 7.02 -8.12
CA PHE A 82 2.11 6.22 -7.47
C PHE A 82 2.58 5.52 -6.18
N PRO A 83 2.97 6.28 -5.14
CA PRO A 83 3.60 5.70 -3.97
C PRO A 83 2.64 4.81 -3.17
N VAL A 84 3.15 3.70 -2.67
CA VAL A 84 2.41 2.71 -1.90
C VAL A 84 3.16 2.38 -0.62
N LEU A 85 2.45 2.35 0.50
CA LEU A 85 2.92 1.83 1.77
C LEU A 85 2.07 0.63 2.18
N MET A 86 2.66 -0.56 2.21
CA MET A 86 1.97 -1.80 2.55
C MET A 86 2.51 -2.37 3.86
N THR A 87 1.62 -2.66 4.82
CA THR A 87 1.93 -3.58 5.93
C THR A 87 1.52 -5.00 5.54
N SER A 88 2.48 -5.90 5.36
CA SER A 88 2.19 -7.30 5.07
C SER A 88 2.18 -8.13 6.36
N PHE A 89 1.13 -8.92 6.56
CA PHE A 89 1.00 -9.90 7.63
C PHE A 89 1.04 -11.31 7.05
N LEU A 90 1.92 -12.14 7.61
CA LEU A 90 2.34 -13.45 7.11
C LEU A 90 2.20 -14.49 8.22
N GLY A 91 2.04 -15.76 7.83
CA GLY A 91 2.06 -16.89 8.76
C GLY A 91 3.44 -17.13 9.40
N PRO A 92 3.51 -17.78 10.57
CA PRO A 92 2.40 -18.02 11.50
C PRO A 92 1.88 -16.73 12.17
N GLN A 93 2.75 -15.84 12.63
CA GLN A 93 2.41 -14.49 13.12
C GLN A 93 3.60 -13.55 12.88
N HIS A 94 3.83 -13.19 11.62
CA HIS A 94 4.90 -12.28 11.23
C HIS A 94 4.33 -11.10 10.45
N GLY A 95 5.10 -10.01 10.38
CA GLY A 95 4.76 -8.92 9.49
C GLY A 95 5.97 -8.09 9.10
N ARG A 96 5.82 -7.32 8.03
CA ARG A 96 6.83 -6.40 7.52
C ARG A 96 6.17 -5.28 6.75
N ILE A 97 6.97 -4.29 6.39
CA ILE A 97 6.52 -3.08 5.70
C ILE A 97 7.21 -3.00 4.36
N PHE A 98 6.44 -2.66 3.33
CA PHE A 98 6.94 -2.31 2.03
C PHE A 98 6.60 -0.86 1.71
N TYR A 99 7.57 -0.14 1.18
CA TYR A 99 7.33 1.08 0.44
C TYR A 99 7.66 0.81 -1.03
N ALA A 100 6.74 1.15 -1.93
CA ALA A 100 6.94 0.98 -3.36
C ALA A 100 6.55 2.25 -4.13
N CYS A 101 7.29 2.57 -5.18
CA CYS A 101 6.93 3.62 -6.12
C CYS A 101 7.65 3.41 -7.44
N MET A 102 7.13 4.03 -8.50
CA MET A 102 7.87 4.16 -9.75
C MET A 102 8.96 5.23 -9.63
N ASP A 103 10.11 4.95 -10.23
CA ASP A 103 11.20 5.87 -10.52
C ASP A 103 11.53 5.76 -12.01
N GLY A 104 10.93 6.65 -12.81
CA GLY A 104 10.85 6.49 -14.26
C GLY A 104 10.13 5.20 -14.63
N GLU A 105 10.81 4.32 -15.38
CA GLU A 105 10.28 3.03 -15.83
C GLU A 105 10.52 1.88 -14.82
N LYS A 106 11.12 2.17 -13.66
CA LYS A 106 11.50 1.15 -12.67
C LYS A 106 10.55 1.19 -11.49
N LEU A 107 10.00 0.03 -11.13
CA LEU A 107 9.35 -0.16 -9.84
C LEU A 107 10.40 -0.35 -8.75
N ILE A 108 10.54 0.63 -7.87
CA ILE A 108 11.41 0.56 -6.70
C ILE A 108 10.59 0.02 -5.54
N ILE A 109 11.07 -1.07 -4.91
CA ILE A 109 10.45 -1.64 -3.71
C ILE A 109 11.49 -1.69 -2.59
N ARG A 110 11.15 -1.09 -1.46
CA ARG A 110 11.92 -1.12 -0.22
C ARG A 110 11.19 -1.97 0.78
N GLN A 111 11.91 -2.89 1.42
CA GLN A 111 11.37 -3.82 2.40
C GLN A 111 12.04 -3.56 3.75
N SER A 112 11.26 -3.57 4.83
CA SER A 112 11.81 -3.63 6.18
C SER A 112 12.22 -5.07 6.56
N ARG A 113 12.81 -5.24 7.75
CA ARG A 113 13.02 -6.58 8.29
C ARG A 113 11.70 -7.31 8.54
N LEU A 114 11.72 -8.63 8.68
CA LEU A 114 10.59 -9.40 9.18
C LEU A 114 10.47 -9.25 10.70
N TYR A 115 9.28 -8.88 11.17
CA TYR A 115 8.98 -8.74 12.59
C TYR A 115 8.12 -9.91 13.05
N SER A 116 8.39 -10.42 14.25
CA SER A 116 7.57 -11.44 14.91
C SER A 116 6.49 -10.77 15.77
N PHE A 117 5.27 -11.30 15.65
CA PHE A 117 4.10 -10.98 16.45
C PHE A 117 3.67 -12.13 17.36
N GLU A 118 4.43 -13.24 17.38
CA GLU A 118 4.10 -14.47 18.12
C GLU A 118 4.01 -14.25 19.64
N LYS A 119 4.72 -13.25 20.16
CA LYS A 119 4.70 -12.86 21.58
C LYS A 119 4.17 -11.44 21.72
N LYS A 120 3.11 -11.28 22.51
CA LYS A 120 2.42 -10.00 22.71
C LYS A 120 3.35 -8.92 23.26
N GLU A 121 4.28 -9.30 24.14
CA GLU A 121 5.16 -8.37 24.85
C GLU A 121 6.25 -7.76 23.94
N SER A 122 6.63 -8.46 22.87
CA SER A 122 7.65 -8.01 21.92
C SER A 122 7.09 -7.62 20.55
N ALA A 123 5.80 -7.86 20.32
CA ALA A 123 5.13 -7.54 19.07
C ALA A 123 5.16 -6.02 18.81
N PRO A 124 5.62 -5.56 17.64
CA PRO A 124 5.83 -4.13 17.37
C PRO A 124 4.54 -3.41 16.97
N TRP A 125 3.45 -3.62 17.70
CA TRP A 125 2.13 -3.07 17.38
C TRP A 125 2.12 -1.54 17.31
N ASP A 126 2.83 -0.85 18.21
CA ASP A 126 2.93 0.61 18.18
C ASP A 126 3.60 1.13 16.90
N PHE A 127 4.63 0.42 16.44
CA PHE A 127 5.33 0.79 15.21
C PHE A 127 4.44 0.59 13.98
N PHE A 128 3.78 -0.57 13.86
CA PHE A 128 2.87 -0.85 12.74
C PHE A 128 1.65 0.08 12.75
N SER A 129 1.09 0.36 13.93
CA SER A 129 -0.02 1.31 14.08
C SER A 129 0.35 2.72 13.62
N ARG A 130 1.54 3.21 13.99
CA ARG A 130 2.04 4.52 13.53
C ARG A 130 2.18 4.60 12.01
N ILE A 131 2.62 3.51 11.38
CA ILE A 131 2.75 3.41 9.93
C ILE A 131 1.38 3.44 9.26
N LEU A 132 0.44 2.62 9.73
CA LEU A 132 -0.93 2.59 9.21
C LEU A 132 -1.67 3.92 9.35
N LEU A 133 -1.43 4.64 10.45
CA LEU A 133 -2.07 5.93 10.76
C LEU A 133 -1.27 7.15 10.30
N SER A 134 -0.13 6.95 9.63
CA SER A 134 0.66 8.07 9.12
C SER A 134 -0.03 8.75 7.93
N SER A 135 0.31 10.02 7.69
CA SER A 135 -0.10 10.77 6.49
C SER A 135 1.07 10.90 5.52
N PRO A 136 0.81 10.97 4.21
CA PRO A 136 1.84 11.20 3.22
C PRO A 136 2.37 12.62 3.38
N GLU A 137 3.65 12.78 3.15
CA GLU A 137 4.30 14.09 3.04
C GLU A 137 4.48 14.39 1.55
N VAL A 138 4.31 15.65 1.15
CA VAL A 138 4.67 16.08 -0.20
C VAL A 138 6.19 15.93 -0.36
N GLU A 139 6.63 15.10 -1.29
CA GLU A 139 8.06 15.02 -1.62
C GLU A 139 8.53 16.35 -2.20
N LYS A 140 9.47 16.99 -1.50
CA LYS A 140 10.12 18.22 -1.98
C LYS A 140 11.16 17.82 -3.02
N HIS A 141 10.95 18.24 -4.27
CA HIS A 141 11.93 18.15 -5.35
C HIS A 141 13.03 19.20 -5.21
#